data_AF-A0A845YSH0-F1
#
_entry.id   AF-A0A845YSH0-F1
#
_cell.length_a   1.000
_cell.length_b   1.000
_cell.length_c   1.000
_cell.angle_alpha   90.00
_cell.angle_beta   90.00
_cell.angle_gamma   90.00
#
_symmetry.space_group_name_H-M   'P 1'
#
loop_
_entity.id
_entity.type
_entity.pdbx_description
1 polymer ?
#
loop_
_entity_poly.entity_id
_entity_poly.type
_entity_poly.pdbx_seq_one_letter_code
_entity_poly.pdbx_strand_id
1 'polypeptide(L)'
;MAQTNTKFKCIWCDFHRDLNVKTKKSNSNFLLPVIVFLALISSVGAIRPNPQPKPPVTPDSSSPSETTITSTVYPRAACGYDMGQVENGVDIIELHPIFVDYSPAILEIIQTEYCRDAFRNNQNGLIQVASFRDRDKANEFQRFIKTIFGNAQVGAVRPVEIR
;
A
#
# COMPACT_ATOMS: atom_id res chain seq x y z
N MET A 1 -32.11 28.76 -1.82
CA MET A 1 -31.60 27.46 -1.32
C MET A 1 -31.61 26.48 -2.47
N ALA A 2 -30.46 26.14 -3.04
CA ALA A 2 -30.37 25.14 -4.10
C ALA A 2 -29.09 24.32 -3.87
N GLN A 3 -29.26 23.14 -3.26
CA GLN A 3 -28.23 22.12 -3.16
C GLN A 3 -28.15 21.38 -4.49
N THR A 4 -27.11 21.64 -5.28
CA THR A 4 -26.76 20.80 -6.43
C THR A 4 -25.95 19.61 -5.92
N ASN A 5 -26.60 18.45 -5.83
CA ASN A 5 -25.97 17.16 -5.58
C ASN A 5 -25.10 16.78 -6.78
N THR A 6 -23.79 16.99 -6.67
CA THR A 6 -22.82 16.49 -7.64
C THR A 6 -22.63 15.00 -7.42
N LYS A 7 -23.28 14.18 -8.26
CA LYS A 7 -23.00 12.74 -8.38
C LYS A 7 -21.54 12.56 -8.82
N PHE A 8 -20.65 12.29 -7.87
CA PHE A 8 -19.36 11.67 -8.18
C PHE A 8 -19.63 10.26 -8.67
N LYS A 9 -19.69 10.11 -9.99
CA LYS A 9 -19.80 8.83 -10.67
C LYS A 9 -18.42 8.17 -10.54
N CYS A 10 -18.26 7.26 -9.58
CA CYS A 10 -17.10 6.37 -9.55
C CYS A 10 -17.07 5.59 -10.87
N ILE A 11 -16.17 5.97 -11.78
CA ILE A 11 -15.99 5.33 -13.11
C ILE A 11 -15.51 3.87 -12.98
N TRP A 12 -15.18 3.40 -11.77
CA TRP A 12 -14.48 2.14 -11.52
C TRP A 12 -15.26 1.09 -10.71
N CYS A 13 -16.57 1.28 -10.45
CA CYS A 13 -17.36 0.34 -9.65
C CYS A 13 -18.02 -0.82 -10.43
N ASP A 14 -17.92 -0.87 -11.76
CA ASP A 14 -18.64 -1.87 -12.58
C ASP A 14 -17.87 -3.17 -12.89
N PHE A 15 -16.62 -3.33 -12.44
CA PHE A 15 -15.82 -4.53 -12.73
C PHE A 15 -15.87 -5.58 -11.61
N HIS A 16 -17.07 -5.91 -11.13
CA HIS A 16 -17.33 -7.08 -10.28
C HIS A 16 -18.52 -7.87 -10.82
N ARG A 17 -18.30 -8.60 -11.92
CA ARG A 17 -19.16 -9.73 -12.26
C ARG A 17 -18.35 -10.80 -13.01
N ASP A 18 -18.43 -12.00 -12.46
CA ASP A 18 -17.93 -13.29 -12.97
C ASP A 18 -16.43 -13.61 -12.84
N LEU A 19 -16.05 -14.10 -11.65
CA LEU A 19 -15.03 -15.15 -11.56
C LEU A 19 -15.54 -16.33 -10.71
N ASN A 20 -16.34 -17.18 -11.37
CA ASN A 20 -16.61 -18.54 -10.93
C ASN A 20 -15.38 -19.41 -11.26
N VAL A 21 -14.33 -19.33 -10.43
CA VAL A 21 -13.14 -20.17 -10.59
C VAL A 21 -13.28 -21.41 -9.71
N LYS A 22 -13.53 -22.54 -10.38
CA LYS A 22 -13.48 -23.88 -9.79
C LYS A 22 -12.12 -24.12 -9.14
N THR A 23 -12.18 -24.44 -7.85
CA THR A 23 -11.09 -24.92 -7.01
C THR A 23 -10.43 -26.17 -7.61
N LYS A 24 -9.10 -26.21 -7.60
CA LYS A 24 -8.33 -27.46 -7.73
C LYS A 24 -7.49 -27.65 -6.47
N LYS A 25 -8.05 -28.44 -5.56
CA LYS A 25 -7.46 -28.87 -4.29
C LYS A 25 -6.21 -29.73 -4.59
N SER A 26 -5.03 -29.18 -4.37
CA SER A 26 -3.76 -29.91 -4.46
C SER A 26 -3.36 -30.35 -3.05
N ASN A 27 -3.48 -31.66 -2.78
CA ASN A 27 -3.04 -32.29 -1.55
C ASN A 27 -1.53 -32.54 -1.65
N SER A 28 -0.73 -31.82 -0.88
CA SER A 28 0.69 -32.11 -0.71
C SER A 28 0.97 -32.41 0.76
N ASN A 29 1.14 -33.70 1.05
CA ASN A 29 1.65 -34.20 2.32
C ASN A 29 3.15 -33.88 2.39
N PHE A 30 3.53 -32.86 3.15
CA PHE A 30 4.93 -32.60 3.46
C PHE A 30 5.15 -32.78 4.97
N LEU A 31 5.56 -34.00 5.31
CA LEU A 31 6.07 -34.39 6.62
C LEU A 31 7.48 -33.81 6.76
N LEU A 32 7.68 -32.87 7.71
CA LEU A 32 9.00 -32.49 8.18
C LEU A 32 9.08 -32.61 9.70
N PRO A 33 10.25 -33.02 10.23
CA PRO A 33 10.45 -33.32 11.63
C PRO A 33 10.46 -32.07 12.51
N VAL A 34 9.83 -32.23 13.67
CA VAL A 34 9.78 -31.32 14.80
C VAL A 34 11.21 -31.07 15.31
N ILE A 35 11.76 -29.89 15.05
CA ILE A 35 13.00 -29.44 15.71
C ILE A 35 12.58 -28.52 16.86
N VAL A 36 12.61 -29.09 18.05
CA VAL A 36 12.47 -28.41 19.34
C VAL A 36 13.76 -27.62 19.59
N PHE A 37 13.73 -26.30 19.42
CA PHE A 37 14.75 -25.41 19.98
C PHE A 37 14.14 -24.60 21.13
N LEU A 38 14.32 -25.14 22.33
CA LEU A 38 14.21 -24.45 23.61
C LEU A 38 15.42 -23.52 23.77
N ALA A 39 15.20 -22.21 23.80
CA ALA A 39 16.16 -21.26 24.34
C ALA A 39 15.42 -20.17 25.15
N LEU A 40 15.46 -20.36 26.47
CA LEU A 40 15.11 -19.39 27.50
C LEU A 40 16.15 -18.28 27.52
N ILE A 41 15.73 -17.02 27.39
CA ILE A 41 16.55 -15.88 27.83
C ILE A 41 15.66 -14.94 28.64
N SER A 42 15.85 -14.98 29.95
CA SER A 42 15.33 -14.05 30.93
C SER A 42 16.33 -12.91 31.10
N SER A 43 15.91 -11.66 30.92
CA SER A 43 16.59 -10.52 31.54
C SER A 43 15.60 -9.36 31.71
N VAL A 44 15.09 -9.28 32.94
CA VAL A 44 14.36 -8.16 33.53
C VAL A 44 15.35 -7.02 33.75
N GLY A 45 15.03 -5.82 33.26
CA GLY A 45 15.91 -4.65 33.37
C GLY A 45 15.15 -3.33 33.45
N ALA A 46 14.87 -2.91 34.70
CA ALA A 46 14.76 -1.55 35.22
C ALA A 46 13.75 -0.53 34.63
N ILE A 47 12.71 -0.31 35.42
CA ILE A 47 11.86 0.89 35.50
C ILE A 47 12.72 2.15 35.73
N ARG A 48 12.45 3.23 34.99
CA ARG A 48 12.77 4.62 35.37
C ARG A 48 11.72 5.60 34.78
N PRO A 49 11.56 6.81 35.34
CA PRO A 49 10.27 7.32 35.81
C PRO A 49 9.62 8.38 34.88
N ASN A 50 8.28 8.41 34.95
CA ASN A 50 7.38 9.51 34.60
C ASN A 50 7.51 10.66 35.64
N PRO A 51 6.98 11.90 35.49
CA PRO A 51 6.45 12.67 34.34
C PRO A 51 7.09 14.08 34.18
N GLN A 52 6.81 14.78 33.07
CA GLN A 52 6.52 16.22 33.19
C GLN A 52 5.53 16.71 32.11
N PRO A 53 4.43 17.40 32.49
CA PRO A 53 3.46 17.99 31.56
C PRO A 53 4.05 19.22 30.87
N LYS A 54 4.01 19.22 29.53
CA LYS A 54 4.36 20.38 28.71
C LYS A 54 3.08 21.19 28.41
N PRO A 55 3.12 22.54 28.44
CA PRO A 55 1.96 23.40 28.27
C PRO A 55 1.26 23.25 26.90
N PRO A 56 -0.02 23.67 26.79
CA PRO A 56 -0.80 23.56 25.56
C PRO A 56 -0.23 24.51 24.52
N VAL A 57 0.35 23.95 23.45
CA VAL A 57 0.70 24.71 22.25
C VAL A 57 -0.40 24.48 21.23
N THR A 58 -1.06 25.58 20.89
CA THR A 58 -2.09 25.71 19.86
C THR A 58 -1.59 25.20 18.50
N PRO A 59 -2.30 24.31 17.81
CA PRO A 59 -1.95 23.94 16.45
C PRO A 59 -2.80 24.75 15.44
N ASP A 60 -2.27 25.91 15.03
CA ASP A 60 -2.53 26.45 13.70
C ASP A 60 -1.26 26.21 12.87
N SER A 61 -1.24 25.11 12.13
CA SER A 61 -0.29 24.94 11.02
C SER A 61 -0.74 23.80 10.12
N SER A 62 -1.41 24.19 9.04
CA SER A 62 -1.55 23.43 7.80
C SER A 62 -0.15 23.14 7.23
N SER A 63 0.47 22.06 7.70
CA SER A 63 1.66 21.46 7.08
C SER A 63 1.25 20.12 6.46
N PRO A 64 1.50 19.88 5.17
CA PRO A 64 1.06 18.67 4.50
C PRO A 64 1.80 17.46 5.10
N SER A 65 1.01 16.56 5.69
CA SER A 65 1.41 15.33 6.39
C SER A 65 2.63 14.61 5.79
N GLU A 66 3.77 14.73 6.46
CA GLU A 66 4.84 13.74 6.44
C GLU A 66 4.42 12.56 7.32
N THR A 67 3.76 11.57 6.74
CA THR A 67 3.50 10.29 7.42
C THR A 67 4.62 9.31 7.11
N THR A 68 5.55 9.14 8.04
CA THR A 68 6.51 8.03 8.05
C THR A 68 5.74 6.71 7.87
N ILE A 69 6.16 5.85 6.94
CA ILE A 69 5.45 4.62 6.50
C ILE A 69 5.33 3.56 7.63
N THR A 70 5.83 3.85 8.84
CA THR A 70 5.89 2.94 9.97
C THR A 70 4.59 2.78 10.76
N SER A 71 3.53 3.54 10.50
CA SER A 71 2.25 3.43 11.22
C SER A 71 1.03 3.60 10.30
N THR A 72 0.96 2.89 9.19
CA THR A 72 -0.22 2.89 8.31
C THR A 72 -1.17 1.75 8.63
N VAL A 73 -2.42 2.09 8.97
CA VAL A 73 -3.54 1.14 9.04
C VAL A 73 -3.81 0.65 7.63
N TYR A 74 -3.75 -0.67 7.44
CA TYR A 74 -4.08 -1.35 6.20
C TYR A 74 -5.38 -2.16 6.37
N PRO A 75 -6.15 -2.39 5.30
CA PRO A 75 -5.92 -2.00 3.90
C PRO A 75 -6.22 -0.51 3.63
N ARG A 76 -5.48 0.08 2.69
CA ARG A 76 -5.72 1.43 2.15
C ARG A 76 -6.53 1.35 0.87
N ALA A 77 -7.40 2.34 0.67
CA ALA A 77 -8.17 2.48 -0.56
C ALA A 77 -7.26 2.72 -1.78
N ALA A 78 -6.20 3.51 -1.59
CA ALA A 78 -5.15 3.72 -2.57
C ALA A 78 -3.78 3.78 -1.90
N CYS A 79 -2.78 3.20 -2.54
CA CYS A 79 -1.39 3.29 -2.14
C CYS A 79 -0.60 4.13 -3.12
N GLY A 80 -0.08 5.27 -2.67
CA GLY A 80 0.74 6.13 -3.50
C GLY A 80 0.36 7.59 -3.42
N TYR A 81 0.62 8.30 -4.51
CA TYR A 81 0.32 9.71 -4.68
C TYR A 81 -1.19 9.93 -4.81
N ASP A 82 -1.73 10.81 -3.96
CA ASP A 82 -3.13 11.23 -4.03
C ASP A 82 -3.32 12.24 -5.17
N MET A 83 -3.98 11.80 -6.24
CA MET A 83 -4.29 12.63 -7.41
C MET A 83 -5.36 13.70 -7.11
N GLY A 84 -6.08 13.60 -5.98
CA GLY A 84 -7.12 14.54 -5.59
C GLY A 84 -6.61 15.91 -5.16
N GLN A 85 -5.29 16.09 -5.01
CA GLN A 85 -4.67 17.36 -4.61
C GLN A 85 -4.07 18.15 -5.77
N VAL A 86 -4.26 17.71 -7.01
CA VAL A 86 -3.72 18.40 -8.18
C VAL A 86 -4.69 19.54 -8.53
N GLU A 87 -4.26 20.78 -8.30
CA GLU A 87 -5.04 21.96 -8.66
C GLU A 87 -5.24 22.02 -10.19
N ASN A 88 -6.43 22.48 -10.63
CA ASN A 88 -6.85 22.44 -12.02
C ASN A 88 -5.81 23.09 -12.97
N GLY A 89 -5.19 22.26 -13.82
CA GLY A 89 -4.20 22.62 -14.83
C GLY A 89 -3.71 21.37 -15.57
N VAL A 90 -3.15 21.53 -16.78
CA VAL A 90 -2.50 20.41 -17.49
C VAL A 90 -1.13 20.18 -16.85
N ASP A 91 -1.14 19.44 -15.74
CA ASP A 91 0.10 19.01 -15.08
C ASP A 91 0.44 17.59 -15.52
N ILE A 92 1.63 17.45 -16.12
CA ILE A 92 2.24 16.15 -16.36
C ILE A 92 2.93 15.75 -15.06
N ILE A 93 2.41 14.73 -14.38
CA ILE A 93 3.01 14.21 -13.16
C ILE A 93 3.80 12.95 -13.50
N GLU A 94 5.08 12.98 -13.15
CA GLU A 94 5.96 11.83 -13.22
C GLU A 94 5.74 10.93 -12.00
N LEU A 95 5.37 9.67 -12.27
CA LEU A 95 5.18 8.67 -11.23
C LEU A 95 6.17 7.52 -11.35
N HIS A 96 6.63 7.05 -10.20
CA HIS A 96 7.44 5.86 -10.01
C HIS A 96 6.54 4.71 -9.55
N PRO A 97 6.10 3.82 -10.47
CA PRO A 97 5.28 2.67 -10.10
C PRO A 97 6.10 1.62 -9.37
N ILE A 98 5.45 0.87 -8.48
CA ILE A 98 6.06 -0.25 -7.77
C ILE A 98 5.38 -1.52 -8.23
N PHE A 99 6.20 -2.47 -8.67
CA PHE A 99 5.76 -3.74 -9.22
C PHE A 99 6.17 -4.91 -8.33
N VAL A 100 5.31 -5.93 -8.30
CA VAL A 100 5.60 -7.24 -7.73
C VAL A 100 5.20 -8.34 -8.72
N ASP A 101 5.72 -9.55 -8.52
CA ASP A 101 5.41 -10.69 -9.39
C ASP A 101 3.92 -11.03 -9.36
N TYR A 102 3.39 -11.38 -10.54
CA TYR A 102 1.99 -11.75 -10.65
C TYR A 102 1.73 -13.18 -10.23
N SER A 103 0.83 -13.32 -9.25
CA SER A 103 -0.03 -14.49 -9.14
C SER A 103 -1.43 -14.02 -8.73
N PRO A 104 -2.50 -14.75 -9.08
CA PRO A 104 -3.85 -14.41 -8.65
C PRO A 104 -3.98 -14.28 -7.12
N ALA A 105 -3.32 -15.17 -6.38
CA ALA A 105 -3.31 -15.16 -4.92
C ALA A 105 -2.59 -13.93 -4.34
N ILE A 106 -1.45 -13.53 -4.91
CA ILE A 106 -0.73 -12.33 -4.48
C ILE A 106 -1.58 -11.09 -4.75
N LEU A 107 -2.21 -10.99 -5.93
CA LEU A 107 -3.06 -9.84 -6.26
C LEU A 107 -4.23 -9.71 -5.29
N GLU A 108 -4.91 -10.82 -4.98
CA GLU A 108 -6.00 -10.86 -4.01
C GLU A 108 -5.53 -10.39 -2.62
N ILE A 109 -4.42 -10.95 -2.10
CA ILE A 109 -3.86 -10.56 -0.80
C ILE A 109 -3.50 -9.07 -0.79
N ILE A 110 -2.90 -8.56 -1.86
CA ILE A 110 -2.55 -7.13 -1.94
C ILE A 110 -3.82 -6.28 -1.88
N GLN A 111 -4.86 -6.66 -2.62
CA GLN A 111 -6.12 -5.91 -2.64
C GLN A 111 -6.87 -5.96 -1.31
N THR A 112 -6.84 -7.09 -0.59
CA THR A 112 -7.60 -7.26 0.66
C THR A 112 -6.85 -6.74 1.88
N GLU A 113 -5.53 -6.95 1.95
CA GLU A 113 -4.73 -6.67 3.15
C GLU A 113 -3.85 -5.42 3.02
N TYR A 114 -3.65 -4.87 1.81
CA TYR A 114 -2.71 -3.76 1.60
C TYR A 114 -3.32 -2.64 0.77
N CYS A 115 -3.26 -2.73 -0.55
CA CYS A 115 -3.59 -1.67 -1.50
C CYS A 115 -4.73 -2.14 -2.39
N ARG A 116 -5.95 -1.68 -2.09
CA ARG A 116 -7.16 -2.06 -2.81
C ARG A 116 -7.14 -1.70 -4.30
N ASP A 117 -6.38 -0.68 -4.67
CA ASP A 117 -6.20 -0.19 -6.03
C ASP A 117 -5.13 -0.96 -6.82
N ALA A 118 -4.49 -1.97 -6.23
CA ALA A 118 -3.52 -2.77 -6.95
C ALA A 118 -4.15 -3.52 -8.12
N PHE A 119 -3.43 -3.62 -9.23
CA PHE A 119 -3.94 -4.26 -10.45
C PHE A 119 -2.83 -4.97 -11.24
N ARG A 120 -3.23 -5.94 -12.07
CA ARG A 120 -2.32 -6.58 -13.03
C ARG A 120 -2.05 -5.62 -14.20
N ASN A 121 -0.81 -5.22 -14.37
CA ASN A 121 -0.37 -4.40 -15.49
C ASN A 121 -0.23 -5.28 -16.75
N ASN A 122 -1.04 -5.00 -17.76
CA ASN A 122 -1.08 -5.80 -18.99
C ASN A 122 0.17 -5.67 -19.87
N GLN A 123 0.99 -4.63 -19.67
CA GLN A 123 2.17 -4.40 -20.51
C GLN A 123 3.37 -5.27 -20.11
N ASN A 124 3.55 -5.48 -18.80
CA ASN A 124 4.68 -6.26 -18.27
C ASN A 124 4.23 -7.53 -17.55
N GLY A 125 2.92 -7.74 -17.37
CA GLY A 125 2.36 -8.91 -16.70
C GLY A 125 2.57 -8.92 -15.18
N LEU A 126 3.09 -7.84 -14.60
CA LEU A 126 3.36 -7.71 -13.15
C LEU A 126 2.15 -7.08 -12.44
N ILE A 127 2.12 -7.14 -11.11
CA ILE A 127 1.14 -6.39 -10.31
C ILE A 127 1.71 -5.02 -10.00
N GLN A 128 1.00 -3.96 -10.38
CA GLN A 128 1.28 -2.60 -9.92
C GLN A 128 0.57 -2.37 -8.60
N VAL A 129 1.33 -2.16 -7.53
CA VAL A 129 0.80 -2.06 -6.16
C VAL A 129 0.55 -0.61 -5.74
N ALA A 130 1.42 0.29 -6.21
CA ALA A 130 1.41 1.70 -5.83
C ALA A 130 2.17 2.52 -6.86
N SER A 131 1.97 3.84 -6.85
CA SER A 131 2.73 4.80 -7.66
C SER A 131 3.02 6.06 -6.85
N PHE A 132 4.27 6.51 -6.82
CA PHE A 132 4.69 7.69 -6.05
C PHE A 132 5.33 8.74 -6.95
N ARG A 133 5.09 10.02 -6.68
CA ARG A 133 5.81 11.13 -7.34
C ARG A 133 7.28 11.20 -6.91
N ASP A 134 7.53 10.91 -5.64
CA ASP A 134 8.87 10.91 -5.05
C ASP A 134 9.49 9.50 -5.15
N ARG A 135 10.68 9.44 -5.77
CA ARG A 135 11.43 8.20 -5.93
C ARG A 135 11.88 7.60 -4.61
N ASP A 136 12.21 8.41 -3.61
CA ASP A 136 12.67 7.90 -2.31
C ASP A 136 11.53 7.25 -1.54
N LYS A 137 10.32 7.84 -1.62
CA LYS A 137 9.09 7.20 -1.11
C LYS A 137 8.78 5.91 -1.86
N ALA A 138 8.96 5.91 -3.19
CA ALA A 138 8.79 4.69 -3.98
C ALA A 138 9.76 3.59 -3.52
N ASN A 139 11.02 3.95 -3.27
CA ASN A 139 12.04 3.02 -2.76
C ASN A 139 11.71 2.52 -1.34
N GLU A 140 11.25 3.40 -0.44
CA GLU A 140 10.85 3.01 0.92
C GLU A 140 9.70 2.00 0.88
N PHE A 141 8.64 2.28 0.13
CA PHE A 141 7.52 1.37 -0.03
C PHE A 141 7.94 0.07 -0.74
N GLN A 142 8.83 0.15 -1.74
CA GLN A 142 9.37 -1.03 -2.41
C GLN A 142 10.12 -1.94 -1.42
N ARG A 143 10.93 -1.38 -0.51
CA ARG A 143 11.61 -2.18 0.52
C ARG A 143 10.60 -2.83 1.45
N PHE A 144 9.58 -2.10 1.90
CA PHE A 144 8.49 -2.64 2.71
C PHE A 144 7.78 -3.81 2.02
N ILE A 145 7.26 -3.61 0.80
CA ILE A 145 6.50 -4.64 0.09
C ILE A 145 7.37 -5.84 -0.29
N LYS A 146 8.68 -5.61 -0.52
CA LYS A 146 9.65 -6.68 -0.73
C LYS A 146 9.80 -7.59 0.48
N THR A 147 9.70 -7.07 1.71
CA THR A 147 9.76 -7.92 2.92
C THR A 147 8.59 -8.91 3.02
N ILE A 148 7.47 -8.62 2.35
CA ILE A 148 6.25 -9.42 2.38
C ILE A 148 6.23 -10.44 1.22
N PHE A 149 6.51 -9.99 0.00
CA PHE A 149 6.35 -10.80 -1.22
C PHE A 149 7.67 -11.26 -1.86
N GLY A 150 8.83 -10.88 -1.31
CA GLY A 150 10.16 -11.29 -1.78
C GLY A 150 10.65 -10.56 -3.03
N ASN A 151 9.79 -10.38 -4.02
CA ASN A 151 10.11 -9.73 -5.29
C ASN A 151 9.30 -8.44 -5.45
N ALA A 152 10.00 -7.30 -5.35
CA ALA A 152 9.45 -5.99 -5.63
C ALA A 152 10.47 -5.10 -6.31
N GLN A 153 10.03 -4.27 -7.25
CA GLN A 153 10.88 -3.36 -8.01
C GLN A 153 10.20 -2.01 -8.27
N VAL A 154 10.99 -0.94 -8.28
CA VAL A 154 10.54 0.36 -8.76
C VAL A 154 10.70 0.38 -10.28
N GLY A 155 9.61 0.68 -10.98
CA GLY A 155 9.58 0.77 -12.44
C GLY A 155 10.14 2.08 -12.98
N ALA A 156 10.22 2.16 -14.31
CA ALA A 156 10.52 3.39 -15.01
C ALA A 156 9.43 4.45 -14.76
N VAL A 157 9.84 5.72 -14.77
CA VAL A 157 8.94 6.87 -14.66
C VAL A 157 7.85 6.80 -15.72
N ARG A 158 6.61 7.06 -15.31
CA ARG A 158 5.47 7.21 -16.21
C ARG A 158 4.87 8.61 -16.05
N PRO A 159 4.87 9.42 -17.12
CA PRO A 159 4.11 10.66 -17.12
C PRO A 159 2.62 10.33 -17.16
N VAL A 160 1.85 10.97 -16.27
CA VAL A 160 0.40 10.91 -16.24
C VAL A 160 -0.12 12.32 -16.45
N GLU A 161 -0.93 12.50 -17.49
CA GLU A 161 -1.66 13.74 -17.76
C GLU A 161 -2.98 13.69 -16.98
N ILE A 162 -3.21 14.67 -16.12
CA ILE A 162 -4.48 14.84 -15.42
C ILE A 162 -5.30 15.89 -16.18
N ARG A 163 -6.52 15.54 -16.55
CA ARG A 163 -7.47 16.39 -17.28
C ARG A 163 -8.74 16.59 -16.48
#